data_AF-A0A453AT20-F1
#
_entry.id   AF-A0A453AT20-F1
#
_cell.length_a   1.000
_cell.length_b   1.000
_cell.length_c   1.000
_cell.angle_alpha   90.00
_cell.angle_beta   90.00
_cell.angle_gamma   90.00
#
_symmetry.space_group_name_H-M   'P 1'
#
loop_
_entity.id
_entity.type
_entity.pdbx_description
1 polymer ?
#
loop_
_entity_poly.entity_id
_entity_poly.type
_entity_poly.pdbx_seq_one_letter_code
_entity_poly.pdbx_strand_id
1 'polypeptide(L)'
;MDAKFHDVDSNHVGIDVNSLISRQAKRAGYYRDEDGAFQDLRLNSRRPMQVWVDYDAMARRLDVPKPKNPLLSQVIDLSTVMADKMYVAFSSSSGIDSTHHYVLGWSFSLDGPAPPLDFSKLPALPHVGPKPLSKILNVVLPLASSLLVIAVLGVVFFILWYRR
;
A
#
# COMPACT_ATOMS: atom_id res chain seq x y z
N MET A 1 4.45 -9.23 -15.41
CA MET A 1 3.30 -10.05 -15.84
C MET A 1 3.64 -11.50 -15.65
N ASP A 2 2.74 -12.27 -15.07
CA ASP A 2 2.86 -13.73 -15.00
C ASP A 2 1.98 -14.39 -16.06
N ALA A 3 2.62 -14.82 -17.15
CA ALA A 3 1.93 -15.46 -18.26
C ALA A 3 1.31 -16.81 -17.89
N LYS A 4 1.84 -17.51 -16.86
CA LYS A 4 1.32 -18.81 -16.42
C LYS A 4 -0.06 -18.68 -15.77
N PHE A 5 -0.34 -17.54 -15.16
CA PHE A 5 -1.62 -17.27 -14.46
C PHE A 5 -2.52 -16.26 -15.19
N HIS A 6 -2.17 -15.92 -16.44
CA HIS A 6 -2.93 -14.98 -17.26
C HIS A 6 -3.07 -13.58 -16.61
N ASP A 7 -1.98 -13.11 -15.97
CA ASP A 7 -1.91 -11.79 -15.35
C ASP A 7 -2.19 -10.69 -16.38
N VAL A 8 -3.11 -9.77 -16.03
CA VAL A 8 -3.61 -8.74 -16.96
C VAL A 8 -2.56 -7.68 -17.26
N ASP A 9 -1.96 -7.09 -16.21
CA ASP A 9 -1.00 -5.98 -16.34
C ASP A 9 -0.04 -5.79 -15.14
N SER A 10 0.05 -6.78 -14.24
CA SER A 10 0.81 -6.71 -12.98
C SER A 10 0.36 -5.61 -12.02
N ASN A 11 -0.78 -4.98 -12.29
CA ASN A 11 -1.43 -3.97 -11.47
C ASN A 11 -2.94 -4.15 -11.61
N HIS A 12 -3.44 -5.32 -11.22
CA HIS A 12 -4.81 -5.73 -11.46
C HIS A 12 -5.51 -6.15 -10.17
N VAL A 13 -6.84 -6.22 -10.23
CA VAL A 13 -7.70 -6.84 -9.20
C VAL A 13 -8.36 -8.06 -9.85
N GLY A 14 -8.45 -9.16 -9.10
CA GLY A 14 -9.01 -10.43 -9.57
C GLY A 14 -9.96 -11.06 -8.55
N ILE A 15 -10.90 -11.87 -9.06
CA ILE A 15 -11.74 -12.76 -8.25
C ILE A 15 -11.31 -14.20 -8.49
N ASP A 16 -10.70 -14.81 -7.47
CA ASP A 16 -10.14 -16.16 -7.51
C ASP A 16 -11.06 -17.14 -6.80
N VAL A 17 -11.29 -18.32 -7.41
CA VAL A 17 -12.10 -19.40 -6.83
C VAL A 17 -11.35 -20.70 -7.00
N ASN A 18 -10.78 -21.22 -5.92
CA ASN A 18 -10.04 -22.49 -5.87
C ASN A 18 -8.89 -22.59 -6.92
N SER A 19 -8.37 -21.45 -7.40
CA SER A 19 -7.32 -21.36 -8.42
C SER A 19 -6.65 -19.99 -8.36
N LEU A 20 -5.39 -19.91 -8.79
CA LEU A 20 -4.66 -18.64 -9.00
C LEU A 20 -4.99 -17.96 -10.33
N ILE A 21 -5.71 -18.64 -11.22
CA ILE A 21 -6.24 -18.04 -12.45
C ILE A 21 -7.60 -17.43 -12.10
N SER A 22 -7.69 -16.11 -12.13
CA SER A 22 -8.91 -15.39 -11.78
C SER A 22 -10.06 -15.71 -12.72
N ARG A 23 -11.28 -15.83 -12.17
CA ARG A 23 -12.52 -15.93 -12.96
C ARG A 23 -12.83 -14.63 -13.68
N GLN A 24 -12.54 -13.52 -13.03
CA GLN A 24 -12.55 -12.18 -13.61
C GLN A 24 -11.35 -11.41 -13.09
N ALA A 25 -10.74 -10.63 -13.96
CA ALA A 25 -9.69 -9.69 -13.60
C ALA A 25 -9.81 -8.42 -14.43
N LYS A 26 -9.43 -7.29 -13.83
CA LYS A 26 -9.32 -5.99 -14.50
C LYS A 26 -8.13 -5.23 -13.96
N ARG A 27 -7.58 -4.33 -14.79
CA ARG A 27 -6.60 -3.32 -14.37
C ARG A 27 -7.12 -2.59 -13.13
N ALA A 28 -6.26 -2.36 -12.15
CA ALA A 28 -6.63 -1.74 -10.89
C ALA A 28 -7.08 -0.30 -11.15
N GLY A 29 -8.26 0.04 -10.65
CA GLY A 29 -8.88 1.33 -10.89
C GLY A 29 -10.30 1.38 -10.34
N TYR A 30 -10.97 2.49 -10.59
CA TYR A 30 -12.38 2.67 -10.23
C TYR A 30 -13.09 3.53 -11.27
N TYR A 31 -14.41 3.38 -11.35
CA TYR A 31 -15.25 4.23 -12.19
C TYR A 31 -15.76 5.40 -11.36
N ARG A 32 -15.54 6.62 -11.85
CA ARG A 32 -15.96 7.85 -11.17
C ARG A 32 -17.49 7.98 -11.11
N ASP A 33 -18.03 8.47 -9.99
CA ASP A 33 -19.48 8.56 -9.75
C ASP A 33 -20.17 9.65 -10.57
N GLU A 34 -19.45 10.71 -10.95
CA GLU A 34 -20.01 11.85 -11.70
C GLU A 34 -20.25 11.54 -13.18
N ASP A 35 -19.31 10.89 -13.85
CA ASP A 35 -19.29 10.70 -15.30
C ASP A 35 -19.07 9.25 -15.75
N GLY A 36 -18.85 8.32 -14.82
CA GLY A 36 -18.53 6.92 -15.13
C GLY A 36 -17.15 6.72 -15.73
N ALA A 37 -16.28 7.75 -15.76
CA ALA A 37 -14.95 7.63 -16.34
C ALA A 37 -14.07 6.70 -15.50
N PHE A 38 -13.38 5.79 -16.16
CA PHE A 38 -12.41 4.92 -15.51
C PHE A 38 -11.18 5.70 -15.06
N GLN A 39 -10.75 5.49 -13.82
CA GLN A 39 -9.56 6.07 -13.23
C GLN A 39 -8.58 4.95 -12.88
N ASP A 40 -7.41 4.96 -13.54
CA ASP A 40 -6.32 4.03 -13.26
C ASP A 40 -5.78 4.26 -11.84
N LEU A 41 -5.58 3.17 -11.09
CA LEU A 41 -4.93 3.16 -9.78
C LEU A 41 -3.64 2.35 -9.84
N ARG A 42 -2.55 2.90 -9.29
CA ARG A 42 -1.29 2.16 -9.07
C ARG A 42 -1.25 1.61 -7.65
N LEU A 43 -1.37 0.29 -7.50
CA LEU A 43 -1.42 -0.37 -6.19
C LEU A 43 -0.15 -0.11 -5.36
N ASN A 44 0.99 0.11 -6.01
CA ASN A 44 2.27 0.45 -5.37
C ASN A 44 2.51 1.97 -5.20
N SER A 45 1.48 2.81 -5.30
CA SER A 45 1.60 4.29 -5.20
C SER A 45 1.98 4.81 -3.82
N ARG A 46 2.04 3.95 -2.79
CA ARG A 46 2.28 4.29 -1.38
C ARG A 46 1.24 5.24 -0.77
N ARG A 47 0.07 5.32 -1.38
CA ARG A 47 -1.08 6.07 -0.86
C ARG A 47 -2.07 5.08 -0.23
N PRO A 48 -2.73 5.44 0.88
CA PRO A 48 -3.82 4.64 1.40
C PRO A 48 -4.89 4.46 0.33
N MET A 49 -5.40 3.24 0.20
CA MET A 49 -6.50 2.89 -0.69
C MET A 49 -7.57 2.17 0.13
N GLN A 50 -8.82 2.31 -0.29
CA GLN A 50 -9.93 1.56 0.26
C GLN A 50 -10.52 0.67 -0.83
N VAL A 51 -10.85 -0.56 -0.43
CA VAL A 51 -11.51 -1.56 -1.28
C VAL A 51 -12.73 -2.04 -0.52
N TRP A 52 -13.82 -2.31 -1.24
CA TRP A 52 -15.01 -2.95 -0.70
C TRP A 52 -15.24 -4.27 -1.41
N VAL A 53 -15.83 -5.21 -0.70
CA VAL A 53 -16.24 -6.51 -1.23
C VAL A 53 -17.60 -6.78 -0.64
N ASP A 54 -18.62 -6.87 -1.49
CA ASP A 54 -19.98 -7.17 -1.07
C ASP A 54 -20.43 -8.45 -1.77
N TYR A 55 -21.17 -9.28 -1.04
CA TYR A 55 -21.79 -10.47 -1.58
C TYR A 55 -23.30 -10.42 -1.36
N ASP A 56 -24.06 -10.50 -2.44
CA ASP A 56 -25.51 -10.66 -2.41
C ASP A 56 -25.84 -12.15 -2.53
N ALA A 57 -26.34 -12.75 -1.44
CA ALA A 57 -26.69 -14.16 -1.40
C ALA A 57 -27.93 -14.51 -2.24
N MET A 58 -28.87 -13.57 -2.42
CA MET A 58 -30.05 -13.78 -3.25
C MET A 58 -29.69 -13.73 -4.73
N ALA A 59 -28.87 -12.76 -5.13
CA ALA A 59 -28.36 -12.64 -6.49
C ALA A 59 -27.21 -13.61 -6.80
N ARG A 60 -26.64 -14.26 -5.77
CA ARG A 60 -25.42 -15.09 -5.84
C ARG A 60 -24.30 -14.34 -6.55
N ARG A 61 -24.04 -13.11 -6.10
CA ARG A 61 -23.14 -12.19 -6.80
C ARG A 61 -22.14 -11.60 -5.85
N LEU A 62 -20.86 -11.76 -6.19
CA LEU A 62 -19.74 -11.11 -5.53
C LEU A 62 -19.36 -9.88 -6.35
N ASP A 63 -19.42 -8.73 -5.71
CA ASP A 63 -19.00 -7.46 -6.27
C ASP A 63 -17.74 -7.01 -5.55
N VAL A 64 -16.86 -6.31 -6.27
CA VAL A 64 -15.84 -5.43 -5.67
C VAL A 64 -16.37 -3.99 -5.82
N PRO A 65 -17.35 -3.56 -5.00
CA PRO A 65 -17.87 -2.19 -5.00
C PRO A 65 -16.84 -1.27 -4.31
N LYS A 66 -17.03 0.00 -3.98
CA LYS A 66 -17.90 1.09 -4.39
C LYS A 66 -16.93 2.12 -5.00
N PRO A 67 -17.14 2.63 -6.22
CA PRO A 67 -18.17 3.64 -6.50
C PRO A 67 -19.41 3.02 -7.16
N LYS A 68 -20.42 3.80 -7.56
CA LYS A 68 -21.72 3.33 -8.10
C LYS A 68 -21.59 2.19 -9.11
N ASN A 69 -20.52 2.21 -9.91
CA ASN A 69 -20.19 1.14 -10.84
C ASN A 69 -19.07 0.27 -10.26
N PRO A 70 -19.34 -1.01 -9.95
CA PRO A 70 -18.33 -1.91 -9.41
C PRO A 70 -17.22 -2.17 -10.43
N LEU A 71 -15.99 -2.35 -9.95
CA LEU A 71 -14.86 -2.69 -10.83
C LEU A 71 -15.06 -4.10 -11.41
N LEU A 72 -15.41 -5.04 -10.54
CA LEU A 72 -15.67 -6.45 -10.85
C LEU A 72 -17.02 -6.87 -10.28
N SER A 73 -17.72 -7.72 -11.03
CA SER A 73 -19.01 -8.27 -10.63
C SER A 73 -19.13 -9.69 -11.18
N GLN A 74 -19.16 -10.69 -10.30
CA GLN A 74 -19.14 -12.09 -10.69
C GLN A 74 -20.28 -12.86 -10.02
N VAL A 75 -21.06 -13.56 -10.84
CA VAL A 75 -22.07 -14.50 -10.35
C VAL A 75 -21.37 -15.77 -9.84
N ILE A 76 -21.48 -16.04 -8.55
CA ILE A 76 -20.90 -17.20 -7.85
C ILE A 76 -21.85 -17.60 -6.73
N ASP A 77 -22.23 -18.87 -6.71
CA ASP A 77 -22.93 -19.43 -5.56
C ASP A 77 -21.91 -19.86 -4.50
N LEU A 78 -21.70 -19.02 -3.47
CA LEU A 78 -20.73 -19.31 -2.42
C LEU A 78 -21.06 -20.59 -1.63
N SER A 79 -22.33 -21.04 -1.60
CA SER A 79 -22.71 -22.30 -0.93
C SER A 79 -22.07 -23.54 -1.58
N THR A 80 -21.65 -23.41 -2.84
CA THR A 80 -20.96 -24.49 -3.57
C THR A 80 -19.45 -24.52 -3.34
N VAL A 81 -18.91 -23.49 -2.69
CA VAL A 81 -17.46 -23.28 -2.50
C VAL A 81 -17.09 -23.32 -1.01
N MET A 82 -17.96 -22.79 -0.16
CA MET A 82 -17.72 -22.64 1.27
C MET A 82 -18.16 -23.86 2.06
N ALA A 83 -17.39 -24.21 3.10
CA ALA A 83 -17.81 -25.17 4.12
C ALA A 83 -18.70 -24.50 5.18
N ASP A 84 -19.28 -25.31 6.08
CA ASP A 84 -20.17 -24.84 7.16
C ASP A 84 -19.56 -23.72 8.03
N LYS A 85 -18.22 -23.72 8.19
CA LYS A 85 -17.47 -22.69 8.90
C LYS A 85 -16.29 -22.26 8.05
N MET A 86 -16.19 -20.96 7.81
CA MET A 86 -15.12 -20.32 7.06
C MET A 86 -14.59 -19.11 7.83
N TYR A 87 -13.37 -18.69 7.49
CA TYR A 87 -12.75 -17.50 8.05
C TYR A 87 -12.50 -16.48 6.95
N VAL A 88 -12.68 -15.20 7.28
CA VAL A 88 -12.31 -14.08 6.41
C VAL A 88 -11.03 -13.46 6.96
N ALA A 89 -10.04 -13.31 6.09
CA ALA A 89 -8.72 -12.80 6.46
C ALA A 89 -8.08 -12.09 5.27
N PHE A 90 -7.03 -11.32 5.57
CA PHE A 90 -6.12 -10.81 4.54
C PHE A 90 -4.93 -11.75 4.39
N SER A 91 -4.46 -11.90 3.15
CA SER A 91 -3.21 -12.57 2.83
C SER A 91 -2.40 -11.71 1.88
N SER A 92 -1.08 -11.76 1.99
CA SER A 92 -0.16 -11.09 1.07
C SER A 92 1.13 -11.88 0.97
N SER A 93 1.84 -11.69 -0.14
CA SER A 93 3.17 -12.27 -0.35
C SER A 93 4.05 -11.23 -1.01
N SER A 94 5.36 -11.34 -0.80
CA SER A 94 6.34 -10.49 -1.46
C SER A 94 7.18 -11.35 -2.41
N GLY A 95 7.38 -10.84 -3.62
CA GLY A 95 8.25 -11.47 -4.61
C GLY A 95 9.71 -11.07 -4.44
N ILE A 96 10.42 -10.98 -5.57
CA ILE A 96 11.83 -10.54 -5.61
C ILE A 96 11.97 -9.10 -5.09
N ASP A 97 10.98 -8.25 -5.38
CA ASP A 97 10.92 -6.89 -4.86
C ASP A 97 10.41 -6.86 -3.43
N SER A 98 11.18 -6.24 -2.52
CA SER A 98 10.82 -6.04 -1.12
C SER A 98 9.58 -5.15 -1.01
N THR A 99 8.41 -5.77 -0.93
CA THR A 99 7.11 -5.09 -0.80
C THR A 99 6.58 -5.26 0.63
N HIS A 100 6.01 -4.18 1.17
CA HIS A 100 5.36 -4.18 2.47
C HIS A 100 3.85 -3.97 2.29
N HIS A 101 3.04 -4.79 2.97
CA HIS A 101 1.59 -4.78 2.86
C HIS A 101 1.00 -4.40 4.23
N TYR A 102 0.18 -3.33 4.26
CA TYR A 102 -0.39 -2.80 5.50
C TYR A 102 -1.90 -2.72 5.39
N VAL A 103 -2.59 -3.30 6.38
CA VAL A 103 -4.03 -3.08 6.60
C VAL A 103 -4.15 -1.99 7.66
N LEU A 104 -4.62 -0.81 7.25
CA LEU A 104 -4.76 0.33 8.16
C LEU A 104 -6.03 0.22 9.03
N GLY A 105 -7.07 -0.42 8.50
CA GLY A 105 -8.30 -0.74 9.20
C GLY A 105 -9.16 -1.68 8.36
N TRP A 106 -10.04 -2.44 9.01
CA TRP A 106 -11.07 -3.24 8.35
C TRP A 106 -12.42 -3.00 9.01
N SER A 107 -13.48 -3.34 8.30
CA SER A 107 -14.82 -3.48 8.87
C SER A 107 -15.51 -4.61 8.15
N PHE A 108 -16.29 -5.40 8.86
CA PHE A 108 -16.92 -6.61 8.33
C PHE A 108 -18.29 -6.84 8.96
N SER A 109 -19.22 -7.33 8.15
CA SER A 109 -20.56 -7.75 8.56
C SER A 109 -21.04 -8.85 7.61
N LEU A 110 -21.79 -9.82 8.13
CA LEU A 110 -22.42 -10.90 7.34
C LEU A 110 -23.86 -10.55 6.96
N ASP A 111 -24.60 -9.95 7.88
CA ASP A 111 -26.05 -9.73 7.77
C ASP A 111 -26.37 -8.24 7.61
N GLY A 112 -25.78 -7.63 6.57
CA GLY A 112 -25.99 -6.23 6.23
C GLY A 112 -24.69 -5.43 6.10
N PRO A 113 -24.79 -4.11 5.90
CA PRO A 113 -23.64 -3.26 5.65
C PRO A 113 -22.63 -3.28 6.82
N ALA A 114 -21.35 -3.40 6.49
CA ALA A 114 -20.29 -3.25 7.49
C ALA A 114 -20.29 -1.83 8.07
N PRO A 115 -20.02 -1.65 9.38
CA PRO A 115 -19.87 -0.32 9.98
C PRO A 115 -18.84 0.54 9.21
N PRO A 116 -19.09 1.84 9.00
CA PRO A 116 -18.15 2.69 8.29
C PRO A 116 -16.84 2.84 9.09
N LEU A 117 -15.72 2.89 8.37
CA LEU A 117 -14.42 3.18 8.96
C LEU A 117 -14.30 4.66 9.31
N ASP A 118 -13.81 4.96 10.50
CA ASP A 118 -13.40 6.30 10.89
C ASP A 118 -11.96 6.56 10.45
N PHE A 119 -11.78 7.18 9.29
CA PHE A 119 -10.46 7.46 8.71
C PHE A 119 -9.58 8.34 9.61
N SER A 120 -10.18 9.15 10.49
CA SER A 120 -9.41 10.01 11.40
C SER A 120 -8.66 9.23 12.48
N LYS A 121 -9.10 8.00 12.76
CA LYS A 121 -8.50 7.10 13.75
C LYS A 121 -7.53 6.09 13.16
N LEU A 122 -7.41 6.03 11.83
CA LEU A 122 -6.51 5.08 11.18
C LEU A 122 -5.05 5.53 11.31
N PRO A 123 -4.10 4.59 11.51
CA PRO A 123 -2.68 4.92 11.54
C PRO A 123 -2.21 5.44 10.17
N ALA A 124 -1.23 6.33 10.19
CA ALA A 124 -0.53 6.72 8.97
C ALA A 124 0.34 5.57 8.43
N LEU A 125 0.52 5.53 7.11
CA LEU A 125 1.45 4.58 6.49
C LEU A 125 2.87 4.79 7.00
N PRO A 126 3.63 3.72 7.30
CA PRO A 126 5.04 3.83 7.65
C PRO A 126 5.84 4.54 6.56
N HIS A 127 6.75 5.42 6.97
CA HIS A 127 7.67 6.07 6.04
C HIS A 127 8.72 5.06 5.55
N VAL A 128 8.73 4.78 4.25
CA VAL A 128 9.74 3.94 3.59
C VAL A 128 10.63 4.85 2.73
N GLY A 129 11.77 5.24 3.30
CA GLY A 129 12.75 6.13 2.70
C GLY A 129 13.94 6.37 3.64
N PRO A 130 15.04 6.95 3.15
CA PRO A 130 16.16 7.32 4.01
C PRO A 130 15.64 8.27 5.09
N LYS A 131 15.97 7.97 6.36
CA LYS A 131 15.67 8.89 7.45
C LYS A 131 16.28 10.25 7.11
N PRO A 132 15.54 11.36 7.20
CA PRO A 132 16.13 12.67 7.00
C PRO A 132 17.29 12.81 8.00
N LEU A 133 18.46 13.23 7.51
CA LEU A 133 19.59 13.56 8.39
C LEU A 133 19.10 14.56 9.43
N SER A 134 19.47 14.35 10.69
CA SER A 134 19.01 15.22 11.76
C SER A 134 19.46 16.65 11.46
N LYS A 135 18.55 17.62 11.62
CA LYS A 135 18.88 19.04 11.46
C LYS A 135 20.08 19.45 12.33
N ILE A 136 20.20 18.80 13.50
CA ILE A 136 21.32 18.97 14.43
C ILE A 136 22.63 18.53 13.78
N LEU A 137 22.69 17.36 13.14
CA LEU A 137 23.90 16.89 12.49
C LEU A 137 24.34 17.82 11.35
N ASN A 138 23.40 18.37 10.58
CA ASN A 138 23.70 19.34 9.51
C ASN A 138 24.29 20.66 10.02
N VAL A 139 24.06 21.02 11.29
CA VAL A 139 24.61 22.25 11.90
C VAL A 139 25.89 21.96 12.68
N VAL A 140 25.89 20.89 13.47
CA VAL A 140 27.03 20.53 14.32
C VAL A 140 28.22 20.06 13.49
N LEU A 141 27.99 19.31 12.41
CA LEU A 141 29.09 18.75 11.62
C LEU A 141 29.95 19.84 10.95
N PRO A 142 29.40 20.85 10.24
CA PRO A 142 30.19 21.95 9.68
C PRO A 142 30.85 22.82 10.75
N LEU A 143 30.18 23.04 11.89
CA LEU A 143 30.73 23.85 12.98
C LEU A 143 31.93 23.15 13.63
N ALA A 144 31.79 21.86 13.94
CA ALA A 144 32.88 21.05 14.50
C ALA A 144 34.06 20.92 13.52
N SER A 145 33.80 20.71 12.22
CA SER A 145 34.86 20.67 11.22
C SER A 145 35.57 22.01 11.07
N SER A 146 34.85 23.14 11.14
CA SER A 146 35.45 24.48 11.08
C SER A 146 36.35 24.75 12.29
N LEU A 147 35.89 24.41 13.49
CA LEU A 147 36.69 24.55 14.72
C LEU A 147 37.95 23.67 14.69
N LEU A 148 37.84 22.43 14.18
CA LEU A 148 38.99 21.54 14.01
C LEU A 148 40.04 22.14 13.06
N VAL A 149 39.61 22.67 11.91
CA VAL A 149 40.51 23.32 10.94
C VAL A 149 41.20 24.53 11.56
N ILE A 150 40.47 25.39 12.28
CA ILE A 150 41.04 26.56 12.96
C ILE A 150 42.08 26.12 14.00
N ALA A 151 41.81 25.09 14.79
CA ALA A 151 42.74 24.58 15.78
C ALA A 151 44.03 24.04 15.14
N VAL A 152 43.91 23.27 14.06
CA VAL A 152 45.07 22.74 13.31
C VAL A 152 45.92 23.88 12.73
N LEU A 153 45.28 24.88 12.11
CA LEU A 153 45.98 26.06 11.58
C LEU A 153 46.68 26.86 12.69
N GLY A 154 46.04 27.01 13.86
CA GLY A 154 46.64 27.66 15.02
C GLY A 154 47.88 26.92 15.54
N VAL A 155 47.84 25.59 15.62
CA VAL A 155 48.99 24.76 16.02
C VAL A 155 50.13 24.88 15.00
N VAL A 156 49.84 24.80 13.71
CA VAL A 156 50.85 24.95 12.65
C VAL A 156 51.50 26.34 12.71
N PHE A 157 50.70 27.39 12.86
CA PHE A 157 51.21 28.77 12.99
C PHE A 157 52.11 28.92 14.21
N PHE A 158 51.70 28.39 15.37
CA PHE A 158 52.49 28.42 16.59
C PHE A 158 53.85 27.72 16.43
N ILE A 159 53.88 26.54 15.81
CA ILE A 159 55.12 25.81 15.53
C ILE A 159 56.02 26.61 14.59
N LEU A 160 55.48 27.22 13.53
CA LEU A 160 56.26 28.01 12.57
C LEU A 160 56.82 29.30 13.20
N TRP A 161 56.05 29.95 14.09
CA TRP A 161 56.50 31.14 14.82
C TRP A 161 57.62 30.82 15.79
N TYR A 162 57.50 29.74 16.56
CA TYR A 162 58.50 29.36 17.57
C TYR A 162 59.81 28.83 16.97
N ARG A 163 59.80 28.41 15.70
CA ARG A 163 60.99 27.94 14.96
C ARG A 163 61.72 29.04 14.19
N ARG A 164 61.24 30.28 14.23
CA ARG A 164 61.94 31.47 13.72
C ARG A 164 62.65 32.18 14.87
#